data_AF-A0ABD0Y858-F1
#
_entry.id   AF-A0ABD0Y858-F1
#
_cell.length_a   1.000
_cell.length_b   1.000
_cell.length_c   1.000
_cell.angle_alpha   90.00
_cell.angle_beta   90.00
_cell.angle_gamma   90.00
#
_symmetry.space_group_name_H-M   'P 1'
#
loop_
_entity.id
_entity.type
_entity.pdbx_description
1 polymer ?
#
loop_
_entity_poly.entity_id
_entity_poly.type
_entity_poly.pdbx_seq_one_letter_code
_entity_poly.pdbx_strand_id
1 'polypeptide(L)'
;MKPMLERKRRARINRCLDELKELMVSALQSEGENVSKLEKADILELTVQHLHKLRREDHPDSRMGDNFRAGFTSCASEVSQYLASQAPESGVDRESGVKLLQHLGSCIRRMETPSSHQPTVVMAADVSRVWRPW
;
A
#
# COMPACT_ATOMS: atom_id res chain seq x y z
N MET A 1 22.43 -3.79 42.21
CA MET A 1 21.36 -4.75 41.86
C MET A 1 20.86 -4.66 40.39
N LYS A 2 21.20 -3.62 39.61
CA LYS A 2 20.72 -3.44 38.22
C LYS A 2 21.59 -3.98 37.04
N PRO A 3 22.78 -4.61 37.18
CA PRO A 3 23.55 -5.02 36.01
C PRO A 3 23.00 -6.26 35.29
N MET A 4 22.30 -7.16 35.99
CA MET A 4 21.75 -8.38 35.38
C MET A 4 20.50 -8.12 34.54
N LEU A 5 19.61 -7.22 34.99
CA LEU A 5 18.42 -6.83 34.24
C LEU A 5 18.79 -6.13 32.93
N GLU A 6 19.81 -5.27 32.97
CA GLU A 6 20.31 -4.58 31.78
C GLU A 6 20.98 -5.57 30.80
N ARG A 7 21.73 -6.57 31.31
CA ARG A 7 22.25 -7.65 30.47
C ARG A 7 21.12 -8.45 29.79
N LYS A 8 20.04 -8.78 30.51
CA LYS A 8 18.87 -9.47 29.95
C LYS A 8 18.15 -8.62 28.91
N ARG A 9 18.02 -7.31 29.14
CA ARG A 9 17.47 -6.35 28.16
C ARG A 9 18.31 -6.30 26.89
N ARG A 10 19.64 -6.13 27.00
CA ARG A 10 20.56 -6.12 25.85
C ARG A 10 20.50 -7.43 25.06
N ALA A 11 20.46 -8.57 25.75
CA ALA A 11 20.33 -9.87 25.10
C ALA A 11 19.03 -9.98 24.29
N ARG A 12 17.90 -9.49 24.83
CA ARG A 12 16.63 -9.45 24.11
C ARG A 12 16.70 -8.54 22.87
N ILE A 13 17.26 -7.34 23.01
CA ILE A 13 17.39 -6.39 21.88
C ILE A 13 18.22 -7.00 20.75
N ASN A 14 19.35 -7.63 21.07
CA ASN A 14 20.19 -8.24 20.04
C ASN A 14 19.47 -9.39 19.33
N ARG A 15 18.75 -10.27 20.06
CA ARG A 15 17.94 -11.32 19.44
C ARG A 15 16.92 -10.77 18.45
N CYS A 16 16.17 -9.73 18.85
CA CYS A 16 15.22 -9.09 17.95
C CYS A 16 15.91 -8.47 16.71
N LEU A 17 17.11 -7.89 16.87
CA LEU A 17 17.86 -7.35 15.72
C LEU A 17 18.36 -8.46 14.78
N ASP A 18 18.77 -9.60 15.32
CA ASP A 18 19.19 -10.76 14.53
C ASP A 18 18.00 -11.34 13.74
N GLU A 19 16.84 -11.49 14.41
CA GLU A 19 15.58 -11.90 13.75
C GLU A 19 15.15 -10.90 12.66
N LEU A 20 15.21 -9.60 12.93
CA LEU A 20 14.91 -8.57 11.93
C LEU A 20 15.87 -8.65 10.74
N LYS A 21 17.16 -8.88 10.98
CA LYS A 21 18.14 -9.07 9.90
C LYS A 21 17.76 -10.25 9.02
N GLU A 22 17.44 -11.40 9.60
CA GLU A 22 17.03 -12.60 8.85
C GLU A 22 15.77 -12.36 8.00
N LEU A 23 14.77 -11.68 8.57
CA LEU A 23 13.55 -11.31 7.84
C LEU A 23 13.85 -10.34 6.68
N MET A 24 14.68 -9.33 6.90
CA MET A 24 15.07 -8.38 5.85
C MET A 24 15.93 -9.03 4.76
N VAL A 25 16.84 -9.94 5.13
CA VAL A 25 17.60 -10.76 4.17
C VAL A 25 16.63 -11.54 3.29
N SER A 26 15.65 -12.23 3.87
CA SER A 26 14.65 -13.00 3.11
C SER A 26 13.81 -12.10 2.18
N ALA A 27 13.32 -10.96 2.69
CA ALA A 27 12.49 -10.04 1.91
C ALA A 27 13.27 -9.41 0.73
N LEU A 28 14.49 -8.95 0.97
CA LEU A 28 15.30 -8.20 -0.01
C LEU A 28 16.14 -9.12 -0.93
N GLN A 29 16.33 -10.39 -0.58
CA GLN A 29 16.93 -11.38 -1.50
C GLN A 29 16.12 -11.48 -2.81
N SER A 30 14.80 -11.32 -2.74
CA SER A 30 13.94 -11.25 -3.92
C SER A 30 14.18 -9.99 -4.78
N GLU A 31 14.71 -8.94 -4.16
CA GLU A 31 14.99 -7.62 -4.76
C GLU A 31 16.46 -7.50 -5.23
N GLY A 32 17.29 -8.53 -5.05
CA GLY A 32 18.67 -8.59 -5.56
C GLY A 32 19.72 -7.90 -4.68
N GLU A 33 19.40 -7.53 -3.45
CA GLU A 33 20.29 -6.78 -2.56
C GLU A 33 21.19 -7.70 -1.71
N ASN A 34 22.46 -7.32 -1.53
CA ASN A 34 23.43 -8.11 -0.75
C ASN A 34 23.35 -7.78 0.74
N VAL A 35 22.45 -8.43 1.45
CA VAL A 35 22.05 -8.12 2.84
C VAL A 35 22.99 -8.70 3.91
N SER A 36 24.04 -9.43 3.52
CA SER A 36 24.91 -10.15 4.48
C SER A 36 25.66 -9.24 5.47
N LYS A 37 25.80 -7.94 5.14
CA LYS A 37 26.63 -6.97 5.88
C LYS A 37 25.86 -5.84 6.58
N LEU A 38 24.54 -5.95 6.77
CA LEU A 38 23.80 -4.88 7.43
C LEU A 38 24.33 -4.57 8.84
N GLU A 39 24.57 -3.29 9.10
CA GLU A 39 24.84 -2.79 10.44
C GLU A 39 23.53 -2.64 11.24
N LYS A 40 23.62 -2.40 12.55
CA LYS A 40 22.43 -2.27 13.40
C LYS A 40 21.53 -1.09 13.01
N ALA A 41 22.13 0.00 12.55
CA ALA A 41 21.38 1.16 12.08
C ALA A 41 20.63 0.82 10.77
N ASP A 42 21.32 0.18 9.83
CA ASP A 42 20.73 -0.24 8.54
C ASP A 42 19.58 -1.22 8.75
N ILE A 43 19.73 -2.21 9.63
CA ILE A 43 18.63 -3.16 9.95
C ILE A 43 17.39 -2.39 10.39
N LEU A 44 17.53 -1.41 11.28
CA LEU A 44 16.41 -0.63 11.79
C LEU A 44 15.80 0.26 10.70
N GLU A 45 16.64 0.94 9.92
CA GLU A 45 16.19 1.83 8.85
C GLU A 45 15.45 1.05 7.74
N LEU A 46 16.06 -0.03 7.23
CA LEU A 46 15.46 -0.87 6.20
C LEU A 46 14.16 -1.52 6.69
N THR A 47 14.12 -1.98 7.94
CA THR A 47 12.88 -2.53 8.52
C THR A 47 11.78 -1.48 8.53
N VAL A 48 12.06 -0.25 8.95
CA VAL A 48 11.07 0.84 8.98
C VAL A 48 10.60 1.20 7.58
N GLN A 49 11.51 1.29 6.61
CA GLN A 49 11.17 1.53 5.20
C GLN A 49 10.29 0.41 4.64
N HIS A 50 10.63 -0.85 4.91
CA HIS A 50 9.86 -2.01 4.48
C HIS A 50 8.46 -2.04 5.11
N LEU A 51 8.33 -1.72 6.40
CA LEU A 51 7.01 -1.58 7.06
C LEU A 51 6.17 -0.47 6.44
N HIS A 52 6.78 0.65 6.04
CA HIS A 52 6.09 1.70 5.30
C HIS A 52 5.64 1.25 3.91
N LYS A 53 6.46 0.45 3.19
CA LYS A 53 6.10 -0.15 1.91
C LYS A 53 4.92 -1.11 2.06
N LEU A 54 5.02 -2.06 2.99
CA LEU A 54 3.94 -2.99 3.33
C LEU A 54 2.64 -2.26 3.68
N ARG A 55 2.69 -1.18 4.46
CA ARG A 55 1.48 -0.43 4.82
C ARG A 55 0.79 0.22 3.60
N ARG A 56 1.55 0.60 2.57
CA ARG A 56 1.01 1.14 1.32
C ARG A 56 0.43 0.03 0.44
N GLU A 57 1.10 -1.11 0.37
CA GLU A 57 0.70 -2.25 -0.47
C GLU A 57 -0.45 -3.05 0.14
N ASP A 58 -0.49 -3.18 1.47
CA ASP A 58 -1.43 -4.02 2.21
C ASP A 58 -2.66 -3.25 2.72
N HIS A 59 -3.01 -2.10 2.14
CA HIS A 59 -4.35 -1.55 2.36
C HIS A 59 -5.35 -2.34 1.50
N PRO A 60 -6.13 -3.30 2.06
CA PRO A 60 -7.11 -4.06 1.29
C PRO A 60 -8.12 -3.12 0.62
N ASP A 61 -8.45 -1.99 1.27
CA ASP A 61 -9.33 -0.96 0.71
C ASP A 61 -8.74 -0.30 -0.54
N SER A 62 -7.42 -0.10 -0.59
CA SER A 62 -6.75 0.48 -1.77
C SER A 62 -6.69 -0.53 -2.91
N ARG A 63 -6.34 -1.80 -2.63
CA ARG A 63 -6.32 -2.87 -3.65
C ARG A 63 -7.71 -3.16 -4.20
N MET A 64 -8.73 -3.17 -3.34
CA MET A 64 -10.12 -3.39 -3.75
C MET A 64 -10.64 -2.22 -4.59
N GLY A 65 -10.31 -0.97 -4.21
CA GLY A 65 -10.63 0.23 -4.99
C GLY A 65 -9.97 0.23 -6.37
N ASP A 66 -8.69 -0.12 -6.45
CA ASP A 66 -7.96 -0.19 -7.72
C ASP A 66 -8.48 -1.31 -8.63
N ASN A 67 -8.75 -2.51 -8.08
CA ASN A 67 -9.33 -3.62 -8.83
C ASN A 67 -10.74 -3.28 -9.35
N PHE A 68 -11.58 -2.67 -8.51
CA PHE A 68 -12.92 -2.23 -8.90
C PHE A 68 -12.85 -1.16 -10.01
N ARG A 69 -11.97 -0.18 -9.86
CA ARG A 69 -11.78 0.89 -10.85
C ARG A 69 -11.29 0.34 -12.19
N ALA A 70 -10.34 -0.60 -12.16
CA ALA A 70 -9.87 -1.28 -13.36
C ALA A 70 -11.01 -2.05 -14.06
N GLY A 71 -11.80 -2.81 -13.31
CA GLY A 71 -12.96 -3.54 -13.85
C GLY A 71 -14.04 -2.60 -14.42
N PHE A 72 -14.35 -1.50 -13.71
CA PHE A 72 -15.30 -0.50 -14.18
C PHE A 72 -14.84 0.17 -15.47
N THR A 73 -13.55 0.52 -15.57
CA THR A 73 -12.97 1.16 -16.76
C THR A 73 -12.98 0.21 -17.96
N SER A 74 -12.68 -1.08 -17.74
CA SER A 74 -12.79 -2.11 -18.79
C SER A 74 -14.23 -2.23 -19.30
N CYS A 75 -15.19 -2.33 -18.40
CA CYS A 75 -16.61 -2.40 -18.74
C CYS A 75 -17.07 -1.15 -19.53
N ALA A 76 -16.67 0.05 -19.10
CA ALA A 76 -17.00 1.28 -19.81
C ALA A 76 -16.41 1.32 -21.24
N SER A 77 -15.20 0.78 -21.43
CA SER A 77 -14.58 0.62 -22.75
C SER A 77 -15.35 -0.36 -23.63
N GLU A 78 -15.77 -1.49 -23.08
CA GLU A 78 -16.59 -2.47 -23.80
C GLU A 78 -17.95 -1.89 -24.22
N VAL A 79 -18.60 -1.11 -23.34
CA VAL A 79 -19.84 -0.40 -23.66
C VAL A 79 -19.61 0.59 -24.81
N SER A 80 -18.50 1.33 -24.79
CA SER A 80 -18.14 2.24 -25.89
C SER A 80 -17.97 1.50 -27.23
N GLN A 81 -17.27 0.37 -27.21
CA GLN A 81 -17.06 -0.46 -28.40
C GLN A 81 -18.37 -1.07 -28.91
N TYR A 82 -19.21 -1.56 -28.00
CA TYR A 82 -20.52 -2.11 -28.34
C TYR A 82 -21.39 -1.06 -29.04
N LEU A 83 -21.50 0.14 -28.46
CA LEU A 83 -22.25 1.25 -29.03
C LEU A 83 -21.68 1.72 -30.38
N ALA A 84 -20.37 1.65 -30.57
CA ALA A 84 -19.72 1.99 -31.84
C ALA A 84 -19.93 0.92 -32.93
N SER A 85 -20.07 -0.35 -32.53
CA SER A 85 -20.33 -1.48 -33.45
C SER A 85 -21.81 -1.66 -33.82
N GLN A 86 -22.72 -1.01 -33.09
CA GLN A 86 -24.14 -1.04 -33.40
C GLN A 86 -24.42 -0.33 -34.73
N ALA A 87 -25.02 -1.04 -35.67
CA ALA A 87 -25.47 -0.48 -36.93
C ALA A 87 -26.63 0.52 -36.69
N PRO A 88 -26.83 1.53 -37.55
CA PRO A 88 -27.88 2.53 -37.39
C PRO A 88 -29.33 1.99 -37.35
N GLU A 89 -29.53 0.69 -37.62
CA GLU A 89 -30.84 0.02 -37.53
C GLU A 89 -31.16 -0.55 -36.14
N SER A 90 -30.18 -0.67 -35.24
CA SER A 90 -30.45 -0.97 -33.83
C SER A 90 -31.04 0.29 -33.19
N GLY A 91 -32.29 0.25 -32.75
CA GLY A 91 -33.04 1.39 -32.20
C GLY A 91 -32.49 2.02 -30.91
N VAL A 92 -31.20 1.92 -30.64
CA VAL A 92 -30.50 2.67 -29.61
C VAL A 92 -30.30 4.10 -30.11
N ASP A 93 -31.02 5.02 -29.48
CA ASP A 93 -30.86 6.44 -29.73
C ASP A 93 -29.39 6.88 -29.47
N ARG A 94 -28.77 7.47 -30.48
CA ARG A 94 -27.36 7.87 -30.46
C ARG A 94 -27.08 8.92 -29.38
N GLU A 95 -28.06 9.75 -29.05
CA GLU A 95 -27.96 10.75 -27.98
C GLU A 95 -27.89 10.07 -26.60
N SER A 96 -28.70 9.04 -26.39
CA SER A 96 -28.67 8.21 -25.18
C SER A 96 -27.34 7.48 -24.99
N GLY A 97 -26.72 6.99 -26.07
CA GLY A 97 -25.38 6.41 -26.05
C GLY A 97 -24.29 7.40 -25.60
N VAL A 98 -24.33 8.63 -26.11
CA VAL A 98 -23.40 9.70 -25.70
C VAL A 98 -23.57 10.07 -24.22
N LYS A 99 -24.82 10.20 -23.75
CA LYS A 99 -25.13 10.47 -22.33
C LYS A 99 -24.59 9.38 -21.41
N LEU A 100 -24.73 8.11 -21.81
CA LEU A 100 -24.20 6.98 -21.05
C LEU A 100 -22.66 7.04 -20.94
N LEU A 101 -21.95 7.24 -22.06
CA LEU A 101 -20.49 7.34 -22.05
C LEU A 101 -19.99 8.54 -21.23
N GLN A 102 -20.68 9.67 -21.30
CA GLN A 102 -20.37 10.84 -20.48
C GLN A 102 -20.56 10.55 -18.99
N HIS A 103 -21.63 9.83 -18.62
CA HIS A 103 -21.88 9.43 -17.24
C HIS A 103 -20.80 8.46 -16.73
N LEU A 104 -20.45 7.43 -17.51
CA LEU A 104 -19.39 6.48 -17.17
C LEU A 104 -18.03 7.19 -16.98
N GLY A 105 -17.67 8.12 -17.86
CA GLY A 105 -16.46 8.93 -17.72
C GLY A 105 -16.48 9.85 -16.48
N SER A 106 -17.64 10.38 -16.10
CA SER A 106 -17.80 11.14 -14.84
C SER A 106 -17.60 10.26 -13.61
N CYS A 107 -18.16 9.05 -13.62
CA CYS A 107 -17.98 8.07 -12.55
C CYS A 107 -16.50 7.68 -12.38
N ILE A 108 -15.77 7.46 -13.48
CA ILE A 108 -14.32 7.16 -13.44
C ILE A 108 -13.55 8.29 -12.75
N ARG A 109 -13.79 9.55 -13.15
CA ARG A 109 -13.14 10.72 -12.53
C ARG A 109 -13.45 10.89 -11.05
N ARG A 110 -14.66 10.53 -10.62
CA ARG A 110 -15.03 10.53 -9.19
C ARG A 110 -14.33 9.44 -8.40
N MET A 111 -13.97 8.33 -9.02
CA MET A 111 -13.16 7.27 -8.40
C MET A 111 -11.67 7.60 -8.37
N GLU A 112 -11.20 8.48 -9.28
CA GLU A 112 -9.81 8.96 -9.32
C GLU A 112 -9.48 9.97 -8.23
N THR A 113 -10.46 10.57 -7.55
CA THR A 113 -10.16 11.44 -6.40
C THR A 113 -9.64 10.55 -5.28
N PRO A 114 -8.33 10.60 -4.94
CA PRO A 114 -7.87 9.93 -3.74
C PRO A 114 -8.64 10.60 -2.61
N SER A 115 -9.52 9.83 -1.97
CA SER A 115 -10.08 10.30 -0.72
C SER A 115 -8.89 10.65 0.14
N SER A 116 -8.74 11.94 0.47
CA SER A 116 -7.65 12.47 1.29
C SER A 116 -7.83 11.93 2.71
N HIS A 117 -7.65 10.62 2.87
CA HIS A 117 -7.43 9.99 4.15
C HIS A 117 -6.00 10.39 4.50
N GLN A 118 -5.89 11.55 5.15
CA GLN A 118 -4.74 11.76 6.03
C GLN A 118 -4.60 10.47 6.82
N PRO A 119 -3.42 9.83 6.85
CA PRO A 119 -3.21 8.80 7.83
C PRO A 119 -3.42 9.52 9.16
N THR A 120 -4.53 9.22 9.84
CA THR A 120 -4.68 9.58 11.24
C THR A 120 -3.51 8.88 11.90
N VAL A 121 -2.43 9.63 12.11
CA VAL A 121 -1.37 9.25 13.01
C VAL A 121 -2.09 9.24 14.34
N VAL A 122 -2.63 8.07 14.69
CA VAL A 122 -3.01 7.78 16.06
C VAL A 122 -1.78 8.18 16.85
N MET A 123 -1.89 9.29 17.56
CA MET A 123 -0.79 9.85 18.30
C MET A 123 -0.30 8.72 19.19
N ALA A 124 0.86 8.16 18.86
CA ALA A 124 1.61 7.31 19.77
C ALA A 124 2.11 8.22 20.89
N ALA A 125 1.20 8.75 21.69
CA ALA A 125 1.47 9.70 22.76
C ALA A 125 2.12 9.02 23.98
N ASP A 126 2.41 7.72 23.88
CA ASP A 126 2.97 6.96 25.00
C ASP A 126 4.35 6.34 24.73
N VAL A 127 4.71 6.03 23.47
CA VAL A 127 6.02 5.41 23.16
C VAL A 127 7.18 6.39 23.35
N SER A 128 6.97 7.68 23.06
CA SER A 128 7.99 8.73 23.25
C SER A 128 8.33 9.00 24.71
N ARG A 129 7.48 8.60 25.67
CA ARG A 129 7.77 8.75 27.11
C ARG A 129 8.61 7.60 27.67
N VAL A 130 8.53 6.42 27.04
CA VAL A 130 9.22 5.19 27.48
C VAL A 130 10.59 5.02 26.80
N TRP A 131 10.81 5.61 25.63
CA TRP A 131 12.11 5.58 24.98
C TRP A 131 13.07 6.61 25.59
N ARG A 132 13.97 6.17 26.45
CA ARG A 132 15.17 6.94 26.83
C ARG A 132 16.37 6.38 26.07
N PRO A 133 17.01 7.16 25.18
CA PRO A 133 18.34 6.82 24.70
C PRO A 133 19.29 6.97 25.89
N TRP A 134 19.64 5.84 26.49
CA TRP A 134 20.62 5.61 27.57
C TRP A 134 20.73 6.69 28.65
#